data_AF-A0A7S2G9P6-F1
#
_entry.id   AF-A0A7S2G9P6-F1
#
_cell.length_a   1.000
_cell.length_b   1.000
_cell.length_c   1.000
_cell.angle_alpha   90.00
_cell.angle_beta   90.00
_cell.angle_gamma   90.00
#
_symmetry.space_group_name_H-M   'P 1'
#
loop_
_entity.id
_entity.type
_entity.pdbx_description
1 polymer ?
#
loop_
_entity_poly.entity_id
_entity_poly.type
_entity_poly.pdbx_seq_one_letter_code
_entity_poly.pdbx_strand_id
1 'polypeptide(L)'
;MDAGVFQVKATTGDTHLGGEDFDNRLVDHLLKEFKARHKKDLRSDQRALRRIRTSCERAKRTLSTATQAHIEIDEIHDDIDFSTTVSRALFEEMNMDYFNKCMELVSSVLKDAEVEAAEVHDVVLVGGSTRIPKIQAMLTELFDKEPCKSINPDEAVAYGATVQAAIIVDDDSDQLQDLLLLDVTPLTLGLKTSGGVMTPLIPRNTTIPHKVTQKFSNSADNQDTVMISVYEGERKLVRDCNCIGQFSLKDIPKMERGRARIKVTFDIDANGILNVSAVEKSSKKEQKITIANDKGRLSSDMIEKMYQKAEEYQAEDDLAVLKAEARSKVEDYGYTIMAAIAADSKSKKNRLSENDKEDLEAMVSDINDWLAKHQFSELHEYEDKLKECRSSAHPILKRLAVDMSGGRGGKSIGKGGSSKSKVYDASDDEAEFTEDEEEEDDIAADTAGGGGGGDDESLPDLDGDEDDMPDLDGDEDEDEDGMPDLEDPDEDGMPDLDGPDEEEDEEEEEEEDDESEDDMPPLEDPDEAPTAETVDNSPKLEEID
;
A
#
# COMPACT_ATOMS: atom_id res chain seq x y z
N MET A 1 -1.68 -2.61 -33.64
CA MET A 1 -2.21 -2.91 -32.30
C MET A 1 -3.60 -3.45 -32.55
N ASP A 2 -3.77 -4.76 -32.41
CA ASP A 2 -5.08 -5.38 -32.56
C ASP A 2 -5.99 -4.85 -31.43
N ALA A 3 -7.05 -4.15 -31.82
CA ALA A 3 -8.30 -3.91 -31.09
C ALA A 3 -8.24 -3.85 -29.54
N GLY A 4 -7.38 -3.02 -28.95
CA GLY A 4 -7.43 -2.69 -27.52
C GLY A 4 -7.23 -3.85 -26.53
N VAL A 5 -6.76 -5.02 -26.98
CA VAL A 5 -6.53 -6.18 -26.10
C VAL A 5 -5.14 -6.12 -25.47
N PHE A 6 -5.09 -6.12 -24.14
CA PHE A 6 -3.89 -6.21 -23.32
C PHE A 6 -3.82 -7.58 -22.66
N GLN A 7 -2.96 -8.45 -23.16
CA GLN A 7 -2.73 -9.78 -22.60
C GLN A 7 -1.35 -9.88 -21.96
N VAL A 8 -1.31 -10.20 -20.67
CA VAL A 8 -0.06 -10.52 -19.98
C VAL A 8 0.37 -11.92 -20.38
N LYS A 9 1.57 -12.05 -20.97
CA LYS A 9 2.13 -13.36 -21.34
C LYS A 9 2.80 -14.06 -20.16
N ALA A 10 3.59 -13.32 -19.39
CA ALA A 10 4.26 -13.79 -18.19
C ALA A 10 4.58 -12.62 -17.27
N THR A 11 4.67 -12.92 -15.97
CA THR A 11 5.08 -11.95 -14.95
C THR A 11 6.05 -12.62 -13.96
N THR A 12 7.02 -11.85 -13.51
CA THR A 12 7.96 -12.28 -12.46
C THR A 12 8.51 -11.06 -11.74
N GLY A 13 9.02 -11.25 -10.53
CA GLY A 13 9.59 -10.16 -9.74
C GLY A 13 10.12 -10.61 -8.39
N ASP A 14 10.68 -9.66 -7.67
CA ASP A 14 11.10 -9.81 -6.28
C ASP A 14 10.45 -8.71 -5.45
N THR A 15 9.53 -9.08 -4.55
CA THR A 15 8.78 -8.15 -3.70
C THR A 15 9.63 -7.54 -2.58
N HIS A 16 10.90 -7.95 -2.45
CA HIS A 16 11.86 -7.47 -1.45
C HIS A 16 13.12 -6.89 -2.11
N LEU A 17 12.99 -6.39 -3.34
CA LEU A 17 14.05 -5.67 -4.04
C LEU A 17 13.54 -4.35 -4.58
N GLY A 18 14.09 -3.23 -4.09
CA GLY A 18 13.64 -1.91 -4.48
C GLY A 18 14.61 -0.78 -4.21
N GLY A 19 14.08 0.45 -4.29
CA GLY A 19 14.82 1.70 -4.07
C GLY A 19 15.56 1.75 -2.72
N GLU A 20 14.94 1.17 -1.70
CA GLU A 20 15.44 1.16 -0.33
C GLU A 20 16.66 0.25 -0.15
N ASP A 21 16.76 -0.86 -0.88
CA ASP A 21 17.92 -1.75 -0.80
C ASP A 21 19.20 -1.08 -1.28
N PHE A 22 19.09 -0.28 -2.34
CA PHE A 22 20.17 0.57 -2.83
C PHE A 22 20.56 1.64 -1.80
N ASP A 23 19.57 2.22 -1.12
CA ASP A 23 19.81 3.20 -0.04
C ASP A 23 20.51 2.54 1.14
N ASN A 24 20.05 1.35 1.56
CA ASN A 24 20.61 0.60 2.67
C ASN A 24 22.07 0.22 2.42
N ARG A 25 22.45 -0.17 1.19
CA ARG A 25 23.86 -0.40 0.81
C ARG A 25 24.71 0.86 0.97
N LEU A 26 24.17 2.01 0.58
CA LEU A 26 24.86 3.28 0.73
C LEU A 26 24.98 3.69 2.21
N VAL A 27 23.92 3.51 3.00
CA VAL A 27 23.93 3.71 4.45
C VAL A 27 25.00 2.84 5.10
N ASP A 28 25.05 1.54 4.80
CA ASP A 28 26.06 0.63 5.37
C ASP A 28 27.49 1.04 5.00
N HIS A 29 27.70 1.51 3.77
CA HIS A 29 28.99 2.05 3.35
C HIS A 29 29.38 3.28 4.18
N LEU A 30 28.46 4.25 4.34
CA LEU A 30 28.71 5.45 5.13
C LEU A 30 28.90 5.16 6.62
N LEU A 31 28.17 4.20 7.19
CA LEU A 31 28.34 3.77 8.57
C LEU A 31 29.73 3.16 8.80
N LYS A 32 30.20 2.32 7.87
CA LYS A 32 31.56 1.75 7.92
C LYS A 32 32.62 2.85 7.80
N GLU A 33 32.41 3.81 6.90
CA GLU A 33 33.31 4.94 6.70
C GLU A 33 33.38 5.85 7.95
N PHE A 34 32.22 6.21 8.52
CA PHE A 34 32.15 7.00 9.75
C PHE A 34 32.85 6.28 10.91
N LYS A 35 32.60 4.98 11.09
CA LYS A 35 33.25 4.16 12.11
C LYS A 35 34.75 4.08 11.91
N ALA A 36 35.23 3.98 10.68
CA ALA A 36 36.66 3.96 10.37
C ALA A 36 37.33 5.32 10.68
N ARG A 37 36.68 6.45 10.37
CA ARG A 37 37.23 7.81 10.55
C ARG A 37 37.15 8.29 12.01
N HIS A 38 36.03 8.05 12.67
CA HIS A 38 35.73 8.63 14.00
C HIS A 38 35.72 7.60 15.14
N LYS A 39 35.86 6.31 14.84
CA LYS A 39 35.85 5.19 15.82
C LYS A 39 34.58 5.11 16.67
N LYS A 40 33.48 5.72 16.21
CA LYS A 40 32.14 5.67 16.82
C LYS A 40 31.17 4.95 15.88
N ASP A 41 30.21 4.23 16.46
CA ASP A 41 29.20 3.49 15.69
C ASP A 41 27.86 4.20 15.80
N LEU A 42 27.26 4.54 14.66
CA LEU A 42 25.98 5.27 14.61
C LEU A 42 24.77 4.35 14.61
N ARG A 43 24.97 3.02 14.62
CA ARG A 43 23.87 2.04 14.55
C ARG A 43 22.92 2.08 15.75
N SER A 44 23.38 2.55 16.90
CA SER A 44 22.54 2.72 18.09
C SER A 44 21.74 4.02 18.09
N ASP A 45 22.13 5.01 17.28
CA ASP A 45 21.48 6.31 17.24
C ASP A 45 20.44 6.38 16.09
N GLN A 46 19.17 6.24 16.47
CA GLN A 46 18.05 6.28 15.52
C GLN A 46 17.91 7.64 14.82
N ARG A 47 18.27 8.75 15.48
CA ARG A 47 18.22 10.08 14.88
C ARG A 47 19.30 10.22 13.82
N ALA A 48 20.53 9.82 14.13
CA ALA A 48 21.64 9.82 13.19
C ALA A 48 21.35 8.92 11.98
N LEU A 49 20.84 7.70 12.20
CA LEU A 49 20.48 6.77 11.13
C LEU A 49 19.43 7.34 10.18
N ARG A 50 18.37 7.98 10.71
CA ARG A 50 17.35 8.62 9.88
C ARG A 50 17.93 9.74 9.01
N ARG A 51 18.82 10.57 9.57
CA ARG A 51 19.50 11.65 8.84
C ARG A 51 20.44 11.12 7.75
N ILE A 52 21.19 10.05 8.04
CA ILE A 52 22.02 9.36 7.04
C ILE A 52 21.14 8.82 5.92
N ARG A 53 20.07 8.09 6.23
CA ARG A 53 19.18 7.50 5.22
C ARG A 53 18.61 8.56 4.27
N THR A 54 18.09 9.67 4.79
CA THR A 54 17.60 10.80 3.98
C THR A 54 18.69 11.36 3.06
N SER A 55 19.93 11.44 3.55
CA SER A 55 21.06 11.97 2.78
C SER A 55 21.55 10.98 1.72
N CYS A 56 21.54 9.68 2.03
CA CYS A 56 21.82 8.61 1.08
C CYS A 56 20.82 8.59 -0.07
N GLU A 57 19.52 8.71 0.24
CA GLU A 57 18.48 8.73 -0.79
C GLU A 57 18.66 9.94 -1.74
N ARG A 58 18.94 11.12 -1.18
CA ARG A 58 19.27 12.32 -1.97
C ARG A 58 20.50 12.10 -2.84
N ALA A 59 21.57 11.52 -2.28
CA ALA A 59 22.78 11.20 -3.03
C ALA A 59 22.52 10.22 -4.17
N LYS A 60 21.75 9.15 -3.94
CA LYS A 60 21.32 8.18 -4.97
C LYS A 60 20.58 8.88 -6.11
N ARG A 61 19.62 9.76 -5.79
CA ARG A 61 18.89 10.55 -6.79
C ARG A 61 19.84 11.45 -7.58
N THR A 62 20.78 12.14 -6.92
CA THR A 62 21.81 12.96 -7.59
C THR A 62 22.73 12.13 -8.49
N LEU A 63 23.15 10.95 -8.05
CA LEU A 63 24.00 10.04 -8.84
C LEU A 63 23.32 9.53 -10.11
N SER A 64 21.99 9.61 -10.20
CA SER A 64 21.26 9.27 -11.43
C SER A 64 21.49 10.27 -12.55
N THR A 65 21.91 11.51 -12.25
CA THR A 65 22.23 12.54 -13.25
C THR A 65 23.70 12.94 -13.22
N ALA A 66 24.29 13.13 -12.04
CA ALA A 66 25.68 13.49 -11.84
C ALA A 66 26.59 12.26 -11.63
N THR A 67 27.89 12.40 -11.93
CA THR A 67 28.89 11.33 -11.74
C THR A 67 29.37 11.20 -10.30
N GLN A 68 29.11 12.22 -9.46
CA GLN A 68 29.48 12.28 -8.05
C GLN A 68 28.37 13.00 -7.26
N ALA A 69 28.24 12.66 -5.99
CA ALA A 69 27.35 13.31 -5.04
C ALA A 69 28.11 13.61 -3.74
N HIS A 70 27.98 14.84 -3.25
CA HIS A 70 28.51 15.25 -1.96
C HIS A 70 27.44 15.02 -0.89
N ILE A 71 27.84 14.38 0.21
CA ILE A 71 27.00 14.07 1.36
C ILE A 71 27.56 14.83 2.54
N GLU A 72 26.78 15.76 3.06
CA GLU A 72 27.15 16.63 4.18
C GLU A 72 26.03 16.60 5.23
N ILE A 73 26.38 16.26 6.47
CA ILE A 73 25.46 16.16 7.58
C ILE A 73 26.13 16.80 8.80
N ASP A 74 25.64 17.99 9.16
CA ASP A 74 26.12 18.74 10.32
C ASP A 74 25.72 18.07 11.62
N GLU A 75 26.59 18.05 12.63
CA GLU A 75 26.33 17.52 13.97
C GLU A 75 25.63 16.15 13.92
N ILE A 76 26.19 15.19 13.18
CA ILE A 76 25.57 13.88 13.01
C ILE A 76 25.53 13.09 14.32
N HIS A 77 26.57 13.22 15.14
CA HIS A 77 26.71 12.55 16.44
C HIS A 77 27.82 13.20 17.28
N ASP A 78 27.54 13.53 18.54
CA ASP A 78 28.48 14.18 19.47
C ASP A 78 29.25 15.37 18.86
N ASP A 79 28.52 16.32 18.26
CA ASP A 79 29.08 17.53 17.62
C ASP A 79 30.08 17.25 16.48
N ILE A 80 30.02 16.05 15.87
CA ILE A 80 30.82 15.68 14.71
C ILE A 80 30.03 15.98 13.45
N ASP A 81 30.60 16.78 12.54
CA ASP A 81 30.11 16.90 11.18
C ASP A 81 30.62 15.75 10.31
N PHE A 82 29.75 15.22 9.44
CA PHE A 82 30.12 14.18 8.50
C PHE A 82 30.02 14.68 7.06
N SER A 83 31.16 14.75 6.38
CA SER A 83 31.26 15.08 4.97
C SER A 83 32.01 14.00 4.19
N THR A 84 31.43 13.55 3.10
CA THR A 84 32.03 12.58 2.18
C THR A 84 31.51 12.77 0.76
N THR A 85 32.21 12.18 -0.21
CA THR A 85 31.82 12.23 -1.62
C THR A 85 31.73 10.82 -2.16
N VAL A 86 30.59 10.49 -2.76
CA VAL A 86 30.35 9.18 -3.37
C VAL A 86 30.31 9.34 -4.88
N SER A 87 31.02 8.48 -5.61
CA SER A 87 30.97 8.46 -7.07
C SER A 87 29.91 7.48 -7.57
N ARG A 88 29.38 7.72 -8.78
CA ARG A 88 28.45 6.81 -9.45
C ARG A 88 29.08 5.43 -9.63
N ALA A 89 30.36 5.37 -10.02
CA ALA A 89 31.07 4.12 -10.21
C ALA A 89 31.11 3.26 -8.92
N LEU A 90 31.39 3.89 -7.78
CA LEU A 90 31.36 3.21 -6.47
C LEU A 90 29.95 2.75 -6.10
N PHE A 91 28.93 3.59 -6.32
CA PHE A 91 27.54 3.20 -6.11
C PHE A 91 27.13 2.00 -6.99
N GLU A 92 27.53 1.99 -8.26
CA GLU A 92 27.23 0.90 -9.18
C GLU A 92 27.94 -0.39 -8.78
N GLU A 93 29.20 -0.31 -8.36
CA GLU A 93 29.98 -1.45 -7.88
C GLU A 93 29.35 -2.09 -6.63
N MET A 94 28.92 -1.28 -5.66
CA MET A 94 28.32 -1.76 -4.42
C MET A 94 26.96 -2.45 -4.59
N ASN A 95 26.29 -2.21 -5.72
CA ASN A 95 24.94 -2.69 -6.00
C ASN A 95 24.88 -3.62 -7.22
N MET A 96 26.02 -4.07 -7.73
CA MET A 96 26.10 -4.88 -8.95
C MET A 96 25.34 -6.20 -8.84
N ASP A 97 25.33 -6.79 -7.65
CA ASP A 97 24.57 -8.01 -7.35
C ASP A 97 23.06 -7.79 -7.49
N TYR A 98 22.53 -6.67 -7.03
CA TYR A 98 21.12 -6.31 -7.22
C TYR A 98 20.78 -6.03 -8.68
N PHE A 99 21.65 -5.35 -9.43
CA PHE A 99 21.41 -5.13 -10.86
C PHE A 99 21.42 -6.44 -11.67
N ASN A 100 22.34 -7.36 -11.35
CA ASN A 100 22.38 -8.68 -11.97
C ASN A 100 21.12 -9.49 -11.63
N LYS A 101 20.67 -9.45 -10.37
CA LYS A 101 19.40 -10.09 -9.95
C LYS A 101 18.21 -9.57 -10.76
N CYS A 102 18.14 -8.27 -11.04
CA CYS A 102 17.12 -7.72 -11.93
C CYS A 102 17.20 -8.32 -13.34
N MET A 103 18.39 -8.50 -13.92
CA MET A 103 18.53 -9.08 -15.26
C MET A 103 18.22 -10.58 -15.30
N GLU A 104 18.49 -11.31 -14.22
CA GLU A 104 18.07 -12.71 -14.08
C GLU A 104 16.54 -12.84 -14.11
N LEU A 105 15.83 -11.93 -13.43
CA LEU A 105 14.36 -11.86 -13.47
C LEU A 105 13.84 -11.55 -14.88
N VAL A 106 14.45 -10.57 -15.58
CA VAL A 106 14.08 -10.26 -16.97
C VAL A 106 14.32 -11.48 -17.89
N SER A 107 15.43 -12.20 -17.69
CA SER A 107 15.71 -13.41 -18.46
C SER A 107 14.73 -14.54 -18.15
N SER A 108 14.27 -14.66 -16.90
CA SER A 108 13.26 -15.65 -16.51
C SER A 108 11.90 -15.34 -17.15
N VAL A 109 11.46 -14.08 -17.16
CA VAL A 109 10.14 -13.73 -17.73
C VAL A 109 10.10 -13.90 -19.24
N LEU A 110 11.22 -13.64 -19.95
CA LEU A 110 11.31 -13.90 -21.39
C LEU A 110 11.18 -15.40 -21.69
N LYS A 111 11.82 -16.26 -20.89
CA LYS A 111 11.68 -17.72 -21.00
C LYS A 111 10.24 -18.17 -20.72
N ASP A 112 9.62 -17.65 -19.66
CA ASP A 112 8.24 -17.98 -19.30
C ASP A 112 7.23 -17.50 -20.34
N ALA A 113 7.51 -16.39 -21.01
CA ALA A 113 6.69 -15.87 -22.11
C ALA A 113 6.92 -16.59 -23.44
N GLU A 114 7.96 -17.44 -23.53
CA GLU A 114 8.45 -18.05 -24.77
C GLU A 114 8.74 -16.99 -25.86
N VAL A 115 9.37 -15.88 -25.46
CA VAL A 115 9.70 -14.74 -26.33
C VAL A 115 11.18 -14.45 -26.27
N GLU A 116 11.81 -14.32 -27.43
CA GLU A 116 13.19 -13.89 -27.54
C GLU A 116 13.33 -12.38 -27.34
N ALA A 117 14.45 -11.92 -26.78
CA ALA A 117 14.67 -10.48 -26.51
C ALA A 117 14.49 -9.60 -27.77
N ALA A 118 14.83 -10.12 -28.96
CA ALA A 118 14.68 -9.41 -30.23
C ALA A 118 13.22 -9.14 -30.62
N GLU A 119 12.29 -10.01 -30.19
CA GLU A 119 10.86 -9.93 -30.48
C GLU A 119 10.13 -8.90 -29.60
N VAL A 120 10.78 -8.42 -28.54
CA VAL A 120 10.25 -7.33 -27.70
C VAL A 120 10.31 -6.03 -28.48
N HIS A 121 9.15 -5.44 -28.76
CA HIS A 121 9.04 -4.22 -29.57
C HIS A 121 9.47 -2.97 -28.81
N ASP A 122 8.97 -2.83 -27.58
CA ASP A 122 9.19 -1.67 -26.72
C ASP A 122 9.51 -2.11 -25.29
N VAL A 123 10.41 -1.37 -24.63
CA VAL A 123 10.77 -1.57 -23.22
C VAL A 123 10.27 -0.37 -22.44
N VAL A 124 9.31 -0.56 -21.55
CA VAL A 124 8.73 0.52 -20.72
C VAL A 124 9.30 0.45 -19.31
N LEU A 125 9.88 1.55 -18.84
CA LEU A 125 10.42 1.67 -17.48
C LEU A 125 9.42 2.36 -16.57
N VAL A 126 9.13 1.74 -15.43
CA VAL A 126 8.18 2.25 -14.42
C VAL A 126 8.82 2.19 -13.04
N GLY A 127 8.59 3.21 -12.21
CA GLY A 127 9.15 3.36 -10.87
C GLY A 127 10.45 4.17 -10.83
N GLY A 128 10.61 5.02 -9.81
CA GLY A 128 11.70 5.99 -9.71
C GLY A 128 13.12 5.40 -9.74
N SER A 129 13.31 4.17 -9.24
CA SER A 129 14.61 3.48 -9.28
C SER A 129 15.09 3.14 -10.70
N THR A 130 14.19 3.07 -11.68
CA THR A 130 14.56 2.85 -13.09
C THR A 130 15.32 4.03 -13.72
N ARG A 131 15.39 5.17 -13.02
CA ARG A 131 16.19 6.34 -13.43
C ARG A 131 17.70 6.11 -13.23
N ILE A 132 18.11 5.04 -12.54
CA ILE A 132 19.51 4.68 -12.36
C ILE A 132 20.14 4.33 -13.72
N PRO A 133 21.19 5.04 -14.17
CA PRO A 133 21.79 4.84 -15.50
C PRO A 133 22.26 3.41 -15.76
N LYS A 134 22.77 2.71 -14.74
CA LYS A 134 23.22 1.32 -14.86
C LYS A 134 22.11 0.35 -15.25
N ILE A 135 20.91 0.51 -14.68
CA ILE A 135 19.73 -0.31 -15.03
C ILE A 135 19.35 -0.07 -16.49
N GLN A 136 19.27 1.20 -16.91
CA GLN A 136 18.92 1.56 -18.28
C GLN A 136 19.96 1.03 -19.28
N ALA A 137 21.25 1.12 -18.95
CA ALA A 137 22.33 0.61 -19.78
C ALA A 137 22.25 -0.91 -19.96
N MET A 138 22.04 -1.66 -18.88
CA MET A 138 21.94 -3.13 -18.93
C MET A 138 20.71 -3.58 -19.72
N LEU A 139 19.57 -2.90 -19.59
CA LEU A 139 18.38 -3.18 -20.39
C LEU A 139 18.57 -2.81 -21.87
N THR A 140 19.24 -1.70 -22.16
CA THR A 140 19.57 -1.30 -23.53
C THR A 140 20.48 -2.32 -24.19
N GLU A 141 21.46 -2.85 -23.46
CA GLU A 141 22.36 -3.92 -23.93
C GLU A 141 21.61 -5.24 -24.15
N LEU A 142 20.70 -5.61 -23.25
CA LEU A 142 19.94 -6.86 -23.34
C LEU A 142 18.97 -6.87 -24.53
N PHE A 143 18.26 -5.76 -24.77
CA PHE A 143 17.22 -5.67 -25.80
C PHE A 143 17.71 -5.04 -27.12
N ASP A 144 18.96 -4.55 -27.16
CA ASP A 144 19.55 -3.79 -28.28
C ASP A 144 18.68 -2.59 -28.74
N LYS A 145 17.96 -1.99 -27.78
CA LYS A 145 16.94 -0.95 -28.02
C LYS A 145 16.90 0.05 -26.88
N GLU A 146 16.65 1.33 -27.18
CA GLU A 146 16.43 2.32 -26.13
C GLU A 146 15.07 2.12 -25.44
N PRO A 147 15.02 2.14 -24.10
CA PRO A 147 13.75 2.14 -23.39
C PRO A 147 12.89 3.36 -23.72
N CYS A 148 11.57 3.15 -23.68
CA CYS A 148 10.57 4.15 -23.97
C CYS A 148 10.64 5.32 -22.95
N LYS A 149 10.74 6.55 -23.48
CA LYS A 149 10.86 7.79 -22.68
C LYS A 149 9.58 8.64 -22.70
N SER A 150 8.54 8.23 -23.41
CA SER A 150 7.28 8.99 -23.53
C SER A 150 6.38 8.85 -22.30
N ILE A 151 6.68 7.90 -21.40
CA ILE A 151 5.87 7.58 -20.24
C ILE A 151 6.57 8.11 -18.99
N ASN A 152 5.81 8.77 -18.10
CA ASN A 152 6.32 9.18 -16.80
C ASN A 152 6.39 7.97 -15.86
N PRO A 153 7.59 7.54 -15.43
CA PRO A 153 7.74 6.32 -14.62
C PRO A 153 7.11 6.45 -13.23
N ASP A 154 6.90 7.66 -12.72
CA ASP A 154 6.36 7.89 -11.36
C ASP A 154 4.82 7.89 -11.33
N GLU A 155 4.18 8.16 -12.48
CA GLU A 155 2.72 8.36 -12.57
C GLU A 155 2.01 7.27 -13.39
N ALA A 156 2.75 6.52 -14.21
CA ALA A 156 2.17 5.54 -15.15
C ALA A 156 1.24 4.51 -14.49
N VAL A 157 1.60 4.03 -13.28
CA VAL A 157 0.80 3.05 -12.54
C VAL A 157 -0.53 3.66 -12.11
N ALA A 158 -0.52 4.87 -11.53
CA ALA A 158 -1.73 5.55 -11.09
C ALA A 158 -2.64 5.89 -12.29
N TYR A 159 -2.04 6.25 -13.43
CA TYR A 159 -2.77 6.48 -14.68
C TYR A 159 -3.48 5.20 -15.16
N GLY A 160 -2.75 4.07 -15.20
CA GLY A 160 -3.35 2.77 -15.55
C GLY A 160 -4.46 2.33 -14.60
N ALA A 161 -4.29 2.55 -13.29
CA ALA A 161 -5.33 2.29 -12.31
C ALA A 161 -6.59 3.15 -12.52
N THR A 162 -6.42 4.40 -12.96
CA THR A 162 -7.55 5.29 -13.30
C THR A 162 -8.31 4.79 -14.53
N VAL A 163 -7.59 4.32 -15.56
CA VAL A 163 -8.20 3.69 -16.74
C VAL A 163 -8.99 2.44 -16.34
N GLN A 164 -8.42 1.58 -15.47
CA GLN A 164 -9.11 0.40 -14.96
C GLN A 164 -10.36 0.76 -14.14
N ALA A 165 -10.29 1.81 -13.33
CA ALA A 165 -11.44 2.28 -12.57
C ALA A 165 -12.57 2.78 -13.49
N ALA A 166 -12.24 3.49 -14.56
CA ALA A 166 -13.22 3.95 -15.55
C ALA A 166 -13.91 2.77 -16.26
N ILE A 167 -13.17 1.70 -16.57
CA ILE A 167 -13.73 0.47 -17.14
C ILE A 167 -14.68 -0.23 -16.15
N ILE A 168 -14.33 -0.27 -14.85
CA ILE A 168 -15.18 -0.90 -13.81
C ILE A 168 -16.49 -0.12 -13.60
N VAL A 169 -16.45 1.21 -13.72
CA VAL A 169 -17.62 2.09 -13.58
C VAL A 169 -18.49 2.13 -14.86
N ASP A 170 -18.07 1.42 -15.91
CA ASP A 170 -18.75 1.38 -17.22
C ASP A 170 -18.88 2.79 -17.82
N ASP A 171 -17.77 3.55 -17.81
CA ASP A 171 -17.72 4.88 -18.43
C ASP A 171 -17.85 4.75 -19.97
N ASP A 172 -18.88 5.37 -20.53
CA ASP A 172 -19.27 5.32 -21.95
C ASP A 172 -18.29 6.06 -22.91
N SER A 173 -17.08 6.38 -22.46
CA SER A 173 -16.08 7.04 -23.28
C SER A 173 -15.66 6.16 -24.45
N ASP A 174 -15.79 6.65 -25.70
CA ASP A 174 -15.42 5.96 -26.95
C ASP A 174 -13.98 5.37 -26.94
N GLN A 175 -13.10 5.88 -26.09
CA GLN A 175 -11.70 5.45 -25.96
C GLN A 175 -11.52 4.19 -25.10
N LEU A 176 -12.52 3.80 -24.30
CA LEU A 176 -12.47 2.70 -23.34
C LEU A 176 -13.27 1.47 -23.76
N GLN A 177 -14.24 1.63 -24.68
CA GLN A 177 -15.17 0.56 -25.06
C GLN A 177 -14.49 -0.67 -25.70
N ASP A 178 -13.31 -0.48 -26.30
CA ASP A 178 -12.56 -1.55 -26.96
C ASP A 178 -11.42 -2.12 -26.09
N LEU A 179 -11.28 -1.71 -24.82
CA LEU A 179 -10.17 -2.15 -23.97
C LEU A 179 -10.50 -3.45 -23.24
N LEU A 180 -9.74 -4.52 -23.52
CA LEU A 180 -9.84 -5.81 -22.83
C LEU A 180 -8.52 -6.15 -22.14
N LEU A 181 -8.55 -6.32 -20.81
CA LEU A 181 -7.39 -6.74 -20.03
C LEU A 181 -7.48 -8.23 -19.67
N LEU A 182 -6.45 -9.00 -20.00
CA LEU A 182 -6.27 -10.40 -19.63
C LEU A 182 -4.98 -10.53 -18.82
N ASP A 183 -5.13 -10.66 -17.50
CA ASP A 183 -4.01 -10.81 -16.57
C ASP A 183 -3.72 -12.29 -16.25
N VAL A 184 -2.65 -12.58 -15.52
CA VAL A 184 -2.20 -13.93 -15.17
C VAL A 184 -1.87 -14.08 -13.68
N THR A 185 -1.92 -15.30 -13.15
CA THR A 185 -1.43 -15.59 -11.78
C THR A 185 0.10 -15.59 -11.73
N PRO A 186 0.76 -14.87 -10.79
CA PRO A 186 2.23 -14.78 -10.76
C PRO A 186 2.94 -16.02 -10.19
N LEU A 187 2.22 -16.84 -9.40
CA LEU A 187 2.77 -18.02 -8.74
C LEU A 187 1.90 -19.25 -9.01
N THR A 188 2.55 -20.41 -9.05
CA THR A 188 1.86 -21.70 -9.14
C THR A 188 1.10 -21.96 -7.85
N LEU A 189 -0.20 -22.24 -7.99
CA LEU A 189 -1.10 -22.62 -6.91
C LEU A 189 -1.32 -24.13 -6.91
N GLY A 190 -1.35 -24.70 -5.72
CA GLY A 190 -1.50 -26.14 -5.57
C GLY A 190 -1.78 -26.55 -4.14
N LEU A 191 -1.72 -27.87 -3.91
CA LEU A 191 -2.03 -28.46 -2.61
C LEU A 191 -1.00 -29.48 -2.17
N LYS A 192 -0.94 -29.67 -0.85
CA LYS A 192 -0.12 -30.69 -0.22
C LYS A 192 -0.73 -32.06 -0.41
N THR A 193 0.02 -32.97 -1.03
CA THR A 193 -0.31 -34.40 -1.08
C THR A 193 0.50 -35.21 -0.07
N SER A 194 0.14 -36.48 0.08
CA SER A 194 0.90 -37.44 0.90
C SER A 194 2.38 -37.43 0.52
N GLY A 195 3.25 -37.44 1.54
CA GLY A 195 4.71 -37.32 1.34
C GLY A 195 5.25 -35.89 1.36
N GLY A 196 4.41 -34.86 1.60
CA GLY A 196 4.88 -33.48 1.71
C GLY A 196 5.27 -32.85 0.37
N VAL A 197 4.76 -33.41 -0.72
CA VAL A 197 4.98 -32.96 -2.10
C VAL A 197 3.89 -31.97 -2.50
N MET A 198 4.29 -30.94 -3.24
CA MET A 198 3.39 -29.93 -3.80
C MET A 198 2.83 -30.47 -5.12
N THR A 199 1.50 -30.61 -5.21
CA THR A 199 0.83 -30.94 -6.46
C THR A 199 0.31 -29.65 -7.10
N PRO A 200 0.91 -29.19 -8.21
CA PRO A 200 0.48 -27.97 -8.89
C PRO A 200 -0.88 -28.21 -9.57
N LEU A 201 -1.77 -27.23 -9.43
CA LEU A 201 -3.13 -27.24 -9.98
C LEU A 201 -3.31 -26.15 -11.01
N ILE A 202 -2.88 -24.94 -10.66
CA ILE A 202 -2.87 -23.78 -11.55
C ILE A 202 -1.42 -23.33 -11.64
N PRO A 203 -0.72 -23.60 -12.76
CA PRO A 203 0.63 -23.12 -12.98
C PRO A 203 0.72 -21.60 -12.95
N ARG A 204 1.88 -21.05 -12.60
CA ARG A 204 2.16 -19.61 -12.80
C ARG A 204 1.95 -19.20 -14.26
N ASN A 205 1.67 -17.93 -14.48
CA ASN A 205 1.35 -17.32 -15.76
C ASN A 205 0.06 -17.87 -16.43
N THR A 206 -0.78 -18.61 -15.70
CA THR A 206 -2.12 -18.97 -16.19
C THR A 206 -3.03 -17.73 -16.22
N THR A 207 -3.68 -17.47 -17.36
CA THR A 207 -4.62 -16.35 -17.52
C THR A 207 -5.80 -16.46 -16.57
N ILE A 208 -6.11 -15.37 -15.86
CA ILE A 208 -7.23 -15.26 -14.93
C ILE A 208 -8.38 -14.45 -15.56
N PRO A 209 -9.65 -14.73 -15.22
CA PRO A 209 -10.14 -15.76 -14.29
C PRO A 209 -9.90 -17.21 -14.77
N HIS A 210 -9.59 -18.12 -13.84
CA HIS A 210 -9.34 -19.52 -14.16
C HIS A 210 -9.93 -20.48 -13.13
N LYS A 211 -10.49 -21.59 -13.60
CA LYS A 211 -11.12 -22.61 -12.76
C LYS A 211 -10.66 -24.01 -13.11
N VAL A 212 -10.09 -24.71 -12.14
CA VAL A 212 -9.65 -26.11 -12.27
C VAL A 212 -10.26 -26.98 -11.18
N THR A 213 -10.76 -28.14 -11.56
CA THR A 213 -11.28 -29.15 -10.61
C THR A 213 -10.48 -30.43 -10.73
N GLN A 214 -9.85 -30.86 -9.64
CA GLN A 214 -9.14 -32.13 -9.56
C GLN A 214 -9.80 -33.07 -8.53
N LYS A 215 -9.70 -34.37 -8.80
CA LYS A 215 -10.25 -35.42 -7.93
C LYS A 215 -9.14 -35.95 -7.03
N PHE A 216 -9.39 -35.95 -5.74
CA PHE A 216 -8.57 -36.53 -4.69
C PHE A 216 -9.33 -37.62 -3.94
N SER A 217 -8.59 -38.40 -3.16
CA SER A 217 -9.14 -39.48 -2.33
C SER A 217 -8.56 -39.42 -0.92
N ASN A 218 -9.21 -40.13 0.01
CA ASN A 218 -8.70 -40.34 1.37
C ASN A 218 -7.38 -41.14 1.37
N SER A 219 -6.48 -40.75 2.27
CA SER A 219 -5.13 -41.32 2.40
C SER A 219 -5.06 -42.44 3.44
N ALA A 220 -6.08 -42.56 4.31
CA ALA A 220 -6.18 -43.58 5.36
C ALA A 220 -7.58 -44.22 5.39
N ASP A 221 -7.66 -45.44 5.91
CA ASP A 221 -8.92 -46.16 6.11
C ASP A 221 -9.78 -45.46 7.16
N ASN A 222 -11.09 -45.40 6.93
CA ASN A 222 -12.07 -44.80 7.83
C ASN A 222 -11.78 -43.35 8.22
N GLN A 223 -11.07 -42.60 7.37
CA GLN A 223 -10.78 -41.19 7.55
C GLN A 223 -12.07 -40.36 7.51
N ASP A 224 -12.43 -39.74 8.63
CA ASP A 224 -13.63 -38.90 8.78
C ASP A 224 -13.39 -37.43 8.37
N THR A 225 -12.13 -37.00 8.41
CA THR A 225 -11.71 -35.62 8.18
C THR A 225 -10.51 -35.58 7.24
N VAL A 226 -10.63 -34.81 6.16
CA VAL A 226 -9.53 -34.55 5.22
C VAL A 226 -9.10 -33.09 5.35
N MET A 227 -7.83 -32.88 5.68
CA MET A 227 -7.20 -31.57 5.71
C MET A 227 -6.68 -31.22 4.32
N ILE A 228 -7.16 -30.11 3.78
CA ILE A 228 -6.70 -29.55 2.51
C ILE A 228 -5.87 -28.32 2.86
N SER A 229 -4.59 -28.38 2.51
CA SER A 229 -3.65 -27.28 2.70
C SER A 229 -3.21 -26.77 1.34
N VAL A 230 -3.41 -25.47 1.12
CA VAL A 230 -3.22 -24.75 -0.13
C VAL A 230 -1.91 -23.95 -0.05
N TYR A 231 -1.11 -24.05 -1.10
CA TYR A 231 0.22 -23.43 -1.17
C TYR A 231 0.38 -22.65 -2.47
N GLU A 232 1.28 -21.67 -2.44
CA GLU A 232 1.84 -21.01 -3.62
C GLU A 232 3.36 -21.23 -3.67
N GLY A 233 3.88 -21.37 -4.89
CA GLY A 233 5.31 -21.41 -5.17
C GLY A 233 5.74 -22.53 -6.14
N GLU A 234 6.96 -22.39 -6.64
CA GLU A 234 7.52 -23.24 -7.73
C GLU A 234 8.33 -24.45 -7.21
N ARG A 235 8.45 -24.61 -5.89
CA ARG A 235 9.26 -25.66 -5.27
C ARG A 235 8.47 -26.98 -5.20
N LYS A 236 9.16 -28.11 -5.38
CA LYS A 236 8.54 -29.45 -5.38
C LYS A 236 8.05 -29.89 -3.99
N LEU A 237 8.70 -29.42 -2.94
CA LEU A 237 8.38 -29.79 -1.56
C LEU A 237 7.63 -28.67 -0.87
N VAL A 238 6.57 -29.03 -0.17
CA VAL A 238 5.63 -28.09 0.47
C VAL A 238 6.30 -27.25 1.57
N ARG A 239 7.36 -27.78 2.21
CA ARG A 239 8.15 -27.05 3.23
C ARG A 239 8.87 -25.82 2.69
N ASP A 240 9.12 -25.80 1.38
CA ASP A 240 9.82 -24.72 0.68
C ASP A 240 8.83 -23.80 -0.07
N CYS A 241 7.52 -24.05 0.05
CA CYS A 241 6.46 -23.24 -0.54
C CYS A 241 5.75 -22.42 0.52
N ASN A 242 5.04 -21.36 0.10
CA ASN A 242 4.29 -20.53 1.01
C ASN A 242 2.90 -21.13 1.25
N CYS A 243 2.56 -21.43 2.51
CA CYS A 243 1.21 -21.87 2.87
C CYS A 243 0.28 -20.65 2.90
N ILE A 244 -0.77 -20.67 2.09
CA ILE A 244 -1.73 -19.56 1.98
C ILE A 244 -3.01 -19.84 2.77
N GLY A 245 -3.40 -21.11 2.90
CA GLY A 245 -4.59 -21.47 3.65
C GLY A 245 -4.72 -22.95 3.92
N GLN A 246 -5.50 -23.29 4.92
CA GLN A 246 -5.84 -24.67 5.24
C GLN A 246 -7.28 -24.76 5.73
N PHE A 247 -7.97 -25.82 5.34
CA PHE A 247 -9.31 -26.11 5.84
C PHE A 247 -9.54 -27.61 5.93
N SER A 248 -10.46 -28.01 6.80
CA SER A 248 -10.82 -29.40 7.00
C SER A 248 -12.21 -29.68 6.44
N LEU A 249 -12.30 -30.69 5.57
CA LEU A 249 -13.56 -31.27 5.15
C LEU A 249 -13.91 -32.37 6.16
N LYS A 250 -14.88 -32.09 7.02
CA LYS A 250 -15.34 -32.99 8.10
C LYS A 250 -16.49 -33.88 7.64
N ASP A 251 -16.73 -34.93 8.42
CA ASP A 251 -17.83 -35.89 8.27
C ASP A 251 -17.87 -36.64 6.93
N ILE A 252 -16.70 -37.02 6.42
CA ILE A 252 -16.59 -37.90 5.27
C ILE A 252 -17.07 -39.30 5.68
N PRO A 253 -17.90 -39.98 4.86
CA PRO A 253 -18.33 -41.33 5.17
C PRO A 253 -17.12 -42.26 5.36
N LYS A 254 -17.16 -43.12 6.38
CA LYS A 254 -16.09 -44.08 6.65
C LYS A 254 -15.97 -45.05 5.47
N MET A 255 -14.85 -44.95 4.75
CA MET A 255 -14.54 -45.79 3.59
C MET A 255 -13.09 -46.27 3.68
N GLU A 256 -12.79 -47.37 2.99
CA GLU A 256 -11.41 -47.84 2.75
C GLU A 256 -10.60 -46.75 2.03
N ARG A 257 -9.28 -46.76 2.23
CA ARG A 257 -8.32 -45.89 1.55
C ARG A 257 -8.53 -45.96 0.03
N GLY A 258 -8.54 -44.80 -0.63
CA GLY A 258 -8.68 -44.73 -2.08
C GLY A 258 -10.13 -44.73 -2.62
N ARG A 259 -11.15 -44.92 -1.76
CA ARG A 259 -12.55 -44.99 -2.20
C ARG A 259 -13.28 -43.64 -2.15
N ALA A 260 -12.91 -42.74 -1.25
CA ALA A 260 -13.55 -41.44 -1.16
C ALA A 260 -13.28 -40.62 -2.43
N ARG A 261 -14.29 -39.94 -2.97
CA ARG A 261 -14.15 -39.11 -4.17
C ARG A 261 -14.35 -37.65 -3.82
N ILE A 262 -13.27 -36.99 -3.47
CA ILE A 262 -13.24 -35.58 -3.07
C ILE A 262 -12.89 -34.76 -4.31
N LYS A 263 -13.80 -33.90 -4.76
CA LYS A 263 -13.52 -32.93 -5.82
C LYS A 263 -13.04 -31.65 -5.17
N VAL A 264 -11.82 -31.25 -5.44
CA VAL A 264 -11.29 -29.94 -5.02
C VAL A 264 -11.26 -29.05 -6.24
N THR A 265 -11.85 -27.86 -6.13
CA THR A 265 -11.93 -26.86 -7.18
C THR A 265 -11.24 -25.60 -6.73
N PHE A 266 -10.29 -25.14 -7.54
CA PHE A 266 -9.60 -23.87 -7.39
C PHE A 266 -10.19 -22.93 -8.42
N ASP A 267 -10.66 -21.78 -7.96
CA ASP A 267 -11.36 -20.77 -8.75
C ASP A 267 -10.70 -19.42 -8.44
N ILE A 268 -9.88 -18.92 -9.38
CA ILE A 268 -9.24 -17.61 -9.27
C ILE A 268 -10.08 -16.61 -10.06
N ASP A 269 -10.51 -15.54 -9.41
CA ASP A 269 -11.29 -14.49 -10.04
C ASP A 269 -10.41 -13.46 -10.80
N ALA A 270 -11.04 -12.44 -11.39
CA ALA A 270 -10.35 -11.39 -12.13
C ALA A 270 -9.46 -10.50 -11.24
N ASN A 271 -9.68 -10.49 -9.91
CA ASN A 271 -8.88 -9.74 -8.95
C ASN A 271 -7.70 -10.57 -8.42
N GLY A 272 -7.54 -11.81 -8.87
CA GLY A 272 -6.53 -12.73 -8.34
C GLY A 272 -6.89 -13.33 -6.98
N ILE A 273 -8.16 -13.25 -6.53
CA ILE A 273 -8.62 -13.86 -5.28
C ILE A 273 -8.92 -15.33 -5.52
N LEU A 274 -8.31 -16.19 -4.70
CA LEU A 274 -8.46 -17.64 -4.80
C LEU A 274 -9.63 -18.14 -3.95
N ASN A 275 -10.60 -18.76 -4.59
CA ASN A 275 -11.66 -19.52 -3.93
C ASN A 275 -11.38 -21.02 -4.07
N VAL A 276 -11.14 -21.70 -2.94
CA VAL A 276 -10.94 -23.15 -2.91
C VAL A 276 -12.15 -23.82 -2.30
N SER A 277 -12.78 -24.71 -3.06
CA SER A 277 -13.92 -25.50 -2.60
C SER A 277 -13.61 -26.99 -2.70
N ALA A 278 -14.07 -27.75 -1.72
CA ALA A 278 -13.96 -29.20 -1.70
C ALA A 278 -15.33 -29.83 -1.48
N VAL A 279 -15.69 -30.77 -2.36
CA VAL A 279 -16.98 -31.47 -2.32
C VAL A 279 -16.73 -32.97 -2.35
N GLU A 280 -17.21 -33.69 -1.33
CA GLU A 280 -17.23 -35.15 -1.34
C GLU A 280 -18.49 -35.66 -2.04
N LYS A 281 -18.34 -36.52 -3.04
CA LYS A 281 -19.45 -36.89 -3.94
C LYS A 281 -20.58 -37.68 -3.27
N SER A 282 -20.28 -38.53 -2.29
CA SER A 282 -21.22 -39.52 -1.75
C SER A 282 -22.15 -38.89 -0.71
N SER A 283 -21.57 -38.07 0.16
CA SER A 283 -22.25 -37.30 1.20
C SER A 283 -22.79 -35.96 0.69
N LYS A 284 -22.31 -35.49 -0.46
CA LYS A 284 -22.56 -34.13 -1.00
C LYS A 284 -22.16 -33.02 -0.03
N LYS A 285 -21.32 -33.32 0.96
CA LYS A 285 -20.79 -32.30 1.87
C LYS A 285 -19.79 -31.45 1.13
N GLU A 286 -19.97 -30.15 1.25
CA GLU A 286 -19.08 -29.14 0.71
C GLU A 286 -18.45 -28.35 1.85
N GLN A 287 -17.19 -27.99 1.65
CA GLN A 287 -16.53 -26.97 2.45
C GLN A 287 -15.78 -26.06 1.49
N LYS A 288 -15.84 -24.76 1.73
CA LYS A 288 -15.10 -23.78 0.94
C LYS A 288 -14.31 -22.85 1.84
N ILE A 289 -13.18 -22.40 1.33
CA ILE A 289 -12.40 -21.32 1.90
C ILE A 289 -12.18 -20.29 0.79
N THR A 290 -12.43 -19.03 1.10
CA THR A 290 -11.98 -17.92 0.27
C THR A 290 -10.64 -17.48 0.84
N ILE A 291 -9.60 -17.63 0.04
CA ILE A 291 -8.25 -17.22 0.36
C ILE A 291 -8.01 -15.95 -0.46
N ALA A 292 -8.38 -14.81 0.13
CA ALA A 292 -7.85 -13.55 -0.33
C ALA A 292 -6.36 -13.47 0.04
N ASN A 293 -5.61 -12.64 -0.69
CA ASN A 293 -4.16 -12.46 -0.54
C ASN A 293 -3.85 -11.75 0.80
N ASP A 294 -4.08 -12.46 1.91
CA ASP A 294 -4.36 -11.91 3.24
C ASP A 294 -3.34 -12.37 4.29
N LYS A 295 -2.06 -12.48 3.93
CA LYS A 295 -1.02 -12.46 4.97
C LYS A 295 -0.86 -11.03 5.50
N GLY A 296 -1.59 -10.71 6.56
CA GLY A 296 -1.43 -9.48 7.32
C GLY A 296 -2.59 -8.49 7.24
N ARG A 297 -3.75 -8.86 6.67
CA ARG A 297 -4.95 -8.02 6.81
C ARG A 297 -5.54 -8.13 8.20
N LEU A 298 -5.97 -6.98 8.68
CA LEU A 298 -6.73 -6.75 9.89
C LEU A 298 -8.02 -7.59 9.84
N SER A 299 -8.44 -8.17 10.97
CA SER A 299 -9.75 -8.83 11.04
C SER A 299 -10.87 -7.85 10.71
N SER A 300 -12.07 -8.34 10.35
CA SER A 300 -13.27 -7.51 10.18
C SER A 300 -13.44 -6.50 11.33
N ASP A 301 -13.23 -6.96 12.57
CA ASP A 301 -13.38 -6.16 13.78
C ASP A 301 -12.27 -5.10 13.91
N MET A 302 -11.06 -5.40 13.41
CA MET A 302 -9.97 -4.43 13.37
C MET A 302 -10.17 -3.41 12.24
N ILE A 303 -10.73 -3.82 11.10
CA ILE A 303 -11.11 -2.94 10.00
C ILE A 303 -12.18 -1.95 10.50
N GLU A 304 -13.21 -2.43 11.19
CA GLU A 304 -14.27 -1.60 11.76
C GLU A 304 -13.72 -0.61 12.81
N LYS A 305 -12.81 -1.06 13.69
CA LYS A 305 -12.09 -0.16 14.62
C LYS A 305 -11.23 0.88 13.90
N MET A 306 -10.62 0.53 12.76
CA MET A 306 -9.87 1.50 11.97
C MET A 306 -10.77 2.49 11.25
N TYR A 307 -11.95 2.07 10.80
CA TYR A 307 -12.97 2.99 10.27
C TYR A 307 -13.44 3.97 11.33
N GLN A 308 -13.79 3.50 12.53
CA GLN A 308 -14.17 4.36 13.65
C GLN A 308 -13.08 5.37 13.98
N LYS A 309 -11.82 4.92 14.07
CA LYS A 309 -10.67 5.83 14.28
C LYS A 309 -10.46 6.80 13.12
N ALA A 310 -10.69 6.39 11.89
CA ALA A 310 -10.56 7.28 10.73
C ALA A 310 -11.65 8.36 10.75
N GLU A 311 -12.88 8.04 11.16
CA GLU A 311 -13.96 9.01 11.38
C GLU A 311 -13.64 9.95 12.56
N GLU A 312 -13.11 9.43 13.66
CA GLU A 312 -12.62 10.24 14.78
C GLU A 312 -11.52 11.22 14.32
N TYR A 313 -10.50 10.73 13.60
CA TYR A 313 -9.44 11.59 13.05
C TYR A 313 -9.95 12.59 12.03
N GLN A 314 -10.93 12.21 11.20
CA GLN A 314 -11.57 13.15 10.28
C GLN A 314 -12.27 14.28 11.06
N ALA A 315 -13.00 13.96 12.13
CA ALA A 315 -13.62 14.97 12.97
C ALA A 315 -12.59 15.86 13.68
N GLU A 316 -11.48 15.29 14.16
CA GLU A 316 -10.36 16.05 14.73
C GLU A 316 -9.70 16.99 13.69
N ASP A 317 -9.48 16.49 12.47
CA ASP A 317 -8.91 17.24 11.36
C ASP A 317 -9.84 18.37 10.92
N ASP A 318 -11.14 18.11 10.79
CA ASP A 318 -12.16 19.11 10.45
C ASP A 318 -12.22 20.21 11.53
N LEU A 319 -12.16 19.83 12.82
CA LEU A 319 -12.07 20.79 13.92
C LEU A 319 -10.76 21.58 13.90
N ALA A 320 -9.63 20.95 13.56
CA ALA A 320 -8.35 21.63 13.42
C ALA A 320 -8.36 22.64 12.26
N VAL A 321 -9.00 22.30 11.14
CA VAL A 321 -9.23 23.21 10.01
C VAL A 321 -10.09 24.39 10.44
N LEU A 322 -11.23 24.14 11.10
CA LEU A 322 -12.10 25.21 11.62
C LEU A 322 -11.38 26.14 12.60
N LYS A 323 -10.54 25.58 13.49
CA LYS A 323 -9.69 26.37 14.41
C LYS A 323 -8.69 27.22 13.64
N ALA A 324 -8.01 26.65 12.64
CA ALA A 324 -7.07 27.37 11.79
C ALA A 324 -7.75 28.51 11.01
N GLU A 325 -8.95 28.27 10.48
CA GLU A 325 -9.76 29.29 9.81
C GLU A 325 -10.22 30.40 10.77
N ALA A 326 -10.70 30.04 11.97
CA ALA A 326 -11.12 31.01 12.98
C ALA A 326 -9.94 31.91 13.41
N ARG A 327 -8.76 31.33 13.59
CA ARG A 327 -7.52 32.07 13.82
C ARG A 327 -7.18 33.00 12.66
N SER A 328 -7.24 32.50 11.42
CA SER A 328 -7.00 33.31 10.21
C SER A 328 -7.97 34.48 10.15
N LYS A 329 -9.26 34.30 10.50
CA LYS A 329 -10.27 35.38 10.55
C LYS A 329 -9.89 36.48 11.55
N VAL A 330 -9.32 36.14 12.70
CA VAL A 330 -8.82 37.11 13.70
C VAL A 330 -7.61 37.87 13.16
N GLU A 331 -6.65 37.16 12.56
CA GLU A 331 -5.45 37.74 11.95
C GLU A 331 -5.80 38.67 10.77
N ASP A 332 -6.67 38.23 9.86
CA ASP A 332 -7.19 39.00 8.73
C ASP A 332 -7.92 40.27 9.18
N TYR A 333 -8.60 40.21 10.33
CA TYR A 333 -9.24 41.38 10.92
C TYR A 333 -8.20 42.40 11.41
N GLY A 334 -7.12 41.94 12.05
CA GLY A 334 -5.97 42.77 12.41
C GLY A 334 -5.33 43.44 11.19
N TYR A 335 -5.12 42.70 10.10
CA TYR A 335 -4.64 43.25 8.83
C TYR A 335 -5.61 44.26 8.21
N THR A 336 -6.92 44.03 8.29
CA THR A 336 -7.94 44.96 7.79
C THR A 336 -7.89 46.29 8.55
N ILE A 337 -7.72 46.24 9.88
CA ILE A 337 -7.53 47.44 10.71
C ILE A 337 -6.24 48.17 10.30
N MET A 338 -5.11 47.47 10.18
CA MET A 338 -3.85 48.07 9.72
C MET A 338 -3.98 48.72 8.34
N ALA A 339 -4.66 48.06 7.40
CA ALA A 339 -4.90 48.60 6.07
C ALA A 339 -5.76 49.87 6.10
N ALA A 340 -6.77 49.92 6.98
CA ALA A 340 -7.60 51.11 7.18
C ALA A 340 -6.79 52.30 7.74
N ILE A 341 -5.92 52.06 8.72
CA ILE A 341 -5.01 53.08 9.30
C ILE A 341 -4.04 53.60 8.23
N ALA A 342 -3.45 52.69 7.44
CA ALA A 342 -2.52 53.04 6.37
C ALA A 342 -3.21 53.83 5.22
N ALA A 343 -4.45 53.48 4.88
CA ALA A 343 -5.24 54.19 3.88
C ALA A 343 -5.61 55.61 4.33
N ASP A 344 -5.98 55.80 5.60
CA ASP A 344 -6.29 57.14 6.13
C ASP A 344 -5.05 58.03 6.22
N SER A 345 -3.92 57.48 6.65
CA SER A 345 -2.64 58.20 6.74
C SER A 345 -2.10 58.65 5.38
N LYS A 346 -2.48 57.97 4.29
CA LYS A 346 -2.21 58.39 2.90
C LYS A 346 -3.25 59.38 2.35
N SER A 347 -4.40 59.51 3.00
CA SER A 347 -5.46 60.43 2.60
C SER A 347 -5.14 61.86 3.06
N LYS A 348 -5.28 62.85 2.16
CA LYS A 348 -5.01 64.28 2.47
C LYS A 348 -5.95 64.89 3.51
N LYS A 349 -6.92 64.13 4.05
CA LYS A 349 -7.96 64.61 4.96
C LYS A 349 -7.76 64.18 6.43
N ASN A 350 -6.82 63.29 6.75
CA ASN A 350 -6.52 62.77 8.10
C ASN A 350 -7.80 62.59 8.95
N ARG A 351 -8.61 61.61 8.58
CA ARG A 351 -10.04 61.54 8.95
C ARG A 351 -10.25 60.81 10.28
N LEU A 352 -9.29 59.99 10.69
CA LEU A 352 -9.21 59.47 12.06
C LEU A 352 -8.58 60.54 12.95
N SER A 353 -9.12 60.71 14.16
CA SER A 353 -8.42 61.48 15.19
C SER A 353 -7.14 60.75 15.60
N GLU A 354 -6.13 61.48 16.10
CA GLU A 354 -4.91 60.84 16.65
C GLU A 354 -5.25 59.80 17.72
N ASN A 355 -6.27 60.09 18.56
CA ASN A 355 -6.76 59.16 19.57
C ASN A 355 -7.36 57.88 18.96
N ASP A 356 -8.17 57.99 17.89
CA ASP A 356 -8.73 56.82 17.21
C ASP A 356 -7.65 55.96 16.51
N LYS A 357 -6.54 56.57 16.07
CA LYS A 357 -5.42 55.82 15.48
C LYS A 357 -4.62 55.07 16.54
N GLU A 358 -4.30 55.73 17.65
CA GLU A 358 -3.64 55.09 18.79
C GLU A 358 -4.50 53.92 19.34
N ASP A 359 -5.82 54.11 19.45
CA ASP A 359 -6.75 53.06 19.89
C ASP A 359 -6.79 51.85 18.94
N LEU A 360 -6.73 52.06 17.62
CA LEU A 360 -6.70 50.98 16.63
C LEU A 360 -5.33 50.30 16.52
N GLU A 361 -4.23 51.04 16.65
CA GLU A 361 -2.88 50.46 16.70
C GLU A 361 -2.67 49.61 17.95
N ALA A 362 -3.17 50.06 19.10
CA ALA A 362 -3.18 49.29 20.34
C ALA A 362 -3.99 47.98 20.18
N MET A 363 -5.12 48.03 19.48
CA MET A 363 -5.94 46.85 19.22
C MET A 363 -5.25 45.83 18.29
N VAL A 364 -4.54 46.28 17.27
CA VAL A 364 -3.74 45.39 16.40
C VAL A 364 -2.60 44.74 17.19
N SER A 365 -1.94 45.50 18.08
CA SER A 365 -0.90 44.94 18.96
C SER A 365 -1.48 43.88 19.90
N ASP A 366 -2.64 44.14 20.50
CA ASP A 366 -3.33 43.18 21.38
C ASP A 366 -3.74 41.91 20.62
N ILE A 367 -4.25 42.03 19.38
CA ILE A 367 -4.55 40.88 18.52
C ILE A 367 -3.30 40.03 18.27
N ASN A 368 -2.18 40.64 17.90
CA ASN A 368 -0.94 39.92 17.60
C ASN A 368 -0.34 39.24 18.84
N ASP A 369 -0.31 39.95 19.97
CA ASP A 369 0.19 39.41 21.24
C ASP A 369 -0.71 38.29 21.76
N TRP A 370 -2.02 38.41 21.57
CA TRP A 370 -2.98 37.38 21.93
C TRP A 370 -2.81 36.14 21.05
N LEU A 371 -2.72 36.29 19.72
CA LEU A 371 -2.49 35.19 18.77
C LEU A 371 -1.14 34.47 18.99
N ALA A 372 -0.12 35.19 19.45
CA ALA A 372 1.18 34.61 19.79
C ALA A 372 1.12 33.74 21.07
N LYS A 373 0.29 34.12 22.05
CA LYS A 373 0.12 33.38 23.31
C LYS A 373 -0.90 32.25 23.22
N HIS A 374 -1.88 32.39 22.32
CA HIS A 374 -3.02 31.48 22.17
C HIS A 374 -2.89 30.70 20.86
N GLN A 375 -1.80 29.95 20.71
CA GLN A 375 -1.50 29.21 19.49
C GLN A 375 -2.39 27.96 19.30
N PHE A 376 -2.94 27.44 20.40
CA PHE A 376 -3.73 26.20 20.48
C PHE A 376 -5.07 26.41 21.19
N SER A 377 -5.67 27.59 21.03
CA SER A 377 -6.93 27.92 21.68
C SER A 377 -8.12 27.17 21.09
N GLU A 378 -9.21 27.10 21.85
CA GLU A 378 -10.44 26.47 21.38
C GLU A 378 -11.16 27.35 20.35
N LEU A 379 -11.99 26.73 19.50
CA LEU A 379 -12.68 27.43 18.40
C LEU A 379 -13.46 28.66 18.90
N HIS A 380 -14.22 28.48 19.99
CA HIS A 380 -15.03 29.54 20.58
C HIS A 380 -14.20 30.73 21.08
N GLU A 381 -12.97 30.50 21.55
CA GLU A 381 -12.09 31.57 22.05
C GLU A 381 -11.64 32.50 20.91
N TYR A 382 -11.35 31.92 19.73
CA TYR A 382 -11.05 32.71 18.53
C TYR A 382 -12.27 33.51 18.05
N GLU A 383 -13.47 32.90 18.08
CA GLU A 383 -14.70 33.58 17.70
C GLU A 383 -15.08 34.72 18.66
N ASP A 384 -14.90 34.51 19.96
CA ASP A 384 -15.18 35.52 20.97
C ASP A 384 -14.18 36.66 20.90
N LYS A 385 -12.88 36.38 20.67
CA LYS A 385 -11.88 37.42 20.41
C LYS A 385 -12.20 38.21 19.14
N LEU A 386 -12.67 37.54 18.08
CA LEU A 386 -13.12 38.21 16.86
C LEU A 386 -14.33 39.11 17.11
N LYS A 387 -15.32 38.68 17.90
CA LYS A 387 -16.51 39.47 18.28
C LYS A 387 -16.12 40.69 19.12
N GLU A 388 -15.20 40.53 20.07
CA GLU A 388 -14.67 41.61 20.90
C GLU A 388 -13.97 42.67 20.03
N CYS A 389 -13.03 42.23 19.17
CA CYS A 389 -12.31 43.11 18.27
C CYS A 389 -13.25 43.84 17.31
N ARG A 390 -14.24 43.12 16.75
CA ARG A 390 -15.27 43.72 15.89
C ARG A 390 -16.11 44.76 16.63
N SER A 391 -16.57 44.47 17.84
CA SER A 391 -17.42 45.39 18.60
C SER A 391 -16.72 46.70 18.92
N SER A 392 -15.41 46.64 19.19
CA SER A 392 -14.60 47.80 19.54
C SER A 392 -14.15 48.60 18.31
N ALA A 393 -13.76 47.94 17.21
CA ALA A 393 -13.32 48.62 15.98
C ALA A 393 -14.47 49.04 15.05
N HIS A 394 -15.63 48.38 15.09
CA HIS A 394 -16.75 48.70 14.19
C HIS A 394 -17.28 50.14 14.31
N PRO A 395 -17.43 50.76 15.50
CA PRO A 395 -17.81 52.16 15.63
C PRO A 395 -16.81 53.13 14.97
N ILE A 396 -15.51 52.83 15.08
CA ILE A 396 -14.41 53.66 14.54
C ILE A 396 -14.34 53.52 13.02
N LEU A 397 -14.37 52.28 12.52
CA LEU A 397 -14.38 51.96 11.09
C LEU A 397 -15.67 52.44 10.39
N LYS A 398 -16.83 52.39 11.08
CA LYS A 398 -18.10 52.91 10.56
C LYS A 398 -18.08 54.44 10.44
N ARG A 399 -17.43 55.18 11.36
CA ARG A 399 -17.19 56.62 11.18
C ARG A 399 -16.34 56.90 9.95
N LEU A 400 -15.33 56.07 9.70
CA LEU A 400 -14.51 56.13 8.48
C LEU A 400 -15.34 55.91 7.19
N ALA A 401 -16.30 54.97 7.22
CA ALA A 401 -17.13 54.57 6.08
C ALA A 401 -18.37 55.47 5.84
N VAL A 402 -19.01 55.98 6.90
CA VAL A 402 -20.19 56.87 6.79
C VAL A 402 -19.80 58.21 6.16
N ASP A 403 -18.58 58.69 6.39
CA ASP A 403 -18.09 59.88 5.68
C ASP A 403 -17.65 59.59 4.22
N MET A 404 -17.65 58.32 3.77
CA MET A 404 -17.41 57.95 2.36
C MET A 404 -18.70 57.97 1.51
N SER A 405 -19.89 57.93 2.12
CA SER A 405 -21.17 57.90 1.38
C SER A 405 -21.79 59.28 1.11
N GLY A 406 -21.20 60.36 1.64
CA GLY A 406 -21.65 61.74 1.41
C GLY A 406 -21.21 62.39 0.08
N GLY A 407 -21.02 61.63 -1.00
CA GLY A 407 -20.34 62.12 -2.22
C GLY A 407 -20.74 61.47 -3.54
N ARG A 408 -22.00 61.66 -3.95
CA ARG A 408 -22.50 61.86 -5.34
C ARG A 408 -22.01 60.95 -6.49
N GLY A 409 -22.90 60.07 -6.95
CA GLY A 409 -23.40 60.04 -8.34
C GLY A 409 -22.52 59.47 -9.47
N GLY A 410 -22.83 58.22 -9.85
CA GLY A 410 -22.83 57.62 -11.20
C GLY A 410 -21.82 58.06 -12.28
N LYS A 411 -20.94 57.13 -12.68
CA LYS A 411 -20.69 56.83 -14.11
C LYS A 411 -20.05 55.45 -14.30
N SER A 412 -20.58 54.72 -15.27
CA SER A 412 -20.20 53.39 -15.75
C SER A 412 -19.02 53.41 -16.74
N ILE A 413 -18.53 52.20 -17.08
CA ILE A 413 -17.47 51.75 -18.02
C ILE A 413 -16.17 51.36 -17.29
N GLY A 414 -15.57 50.16 -17.41
CA GLY A 414 -15.82 48.95 -18.20
C GLY A 414 -14.66 47.92 -18.03
N LYS A 415 -15.03 46.63 -18.06
CA LYS A 415 -14.26 45.36 -18.25
C LYS A 415 -12.71 45.33 -18.29
N GLY A 416 -12.16 44.35 -17.55
CA GLY A 416 -10.89 43.65 -17.80
C GLY A 416 -10.26 43.11 -16.50
N GLY A 417 -10.63 41.93 -15.99
CA GLY A 417 -9.98 40.64 -16.29
C GLY A 417 -9.79 39.86 -14.98
N SER A 418 -10.71 38.93 -14.68
CA SER A 418 -10.70 38.09 -13.47
C SER A 418 -10.12 36.71 -13.82
N SER A 419 -9.02 36.36 -13.15
CA SER A 419 -8.60 34.99 -12.91
C SER A 419 -9.47 34.41 -11.78
N LYS A 420 -10.09 33.26 -12.07
CA LYS A 420 -11.01 32.52 -11.21
C LYS A 420 -10.25 31.90 -10.02
N SER A 421 -10.73 32.13 -8.81
CA SER A 421 -10.72 31.11 -7.75
C SER A 421 -12.16 30.98 -7.28
N LYS A 422 -12.73 29.78 -7.40
CA LYS A 422 -14.09 29.45 -6.95
C LYS A 422 -14.03 29.22 -5.45
N VAL A 423 -14.63 30.12 -4.68
CA VAL A 423 -15.02 29.88 -3.29
C VAL A 423 -16.53 29.63 -3.34
N TYR A 424 -16.96 28.50 -2.76
CA TYR A 424 -18.37 28.18 -2.60
C TYR A 424 -18.97 29.13 -1.57
N ASP A 425 -20.05 29.79 -1.96
CA ASP A 425 -20.86 30.70 -1.14
C ASP A 425 -21.85 29.83 -0.35
N ALA A 426 -21.60 29.67 0.95
CA ALA A 426 -22.57 29.10 1.88
C ALA A 426 -23.36 30.26 2.47
N SER A 427 -24.58 30.44 1.97
CA SER A 427 -25.57 31.35 2.53
C SER A 427 -26.10 30.79 3.85
N ASP A 428 -26.06 31.64 4.88
CA ASP A 428 -26.89 31.56 6.10
C ASP A 428 -28.32 31.16 5.75
N ASP A 429 -28.77 30.01 6.25
CA ASP A 429 -30.16 29.79 6.61
C ASP A 429 -30.16 29.12 7.99
N GLU A 430 -30.57 29.89 9.01
CA GLU A 430 -30.91 29.34 10.31
C GLU A 430 -32.12 28.41 10.15
N ALA A 431 -31.94 27.13 10.51
CA ALA A 431 -33.03 26.19 10.68
C ALA A 431 -33.05 25.73 12.14
N GLU A 432 -34.13 26.11 12.82
CA GLU A 432 -34.53 25.61 14.13
C GLU A 432 -34.54 24.08 14.16
N PHE A 433 -33.90 23.53 15.18
CA PHE A 433 -33.96 22.12 15.54
C PHE A 433 -35.31 21.85 16.23
N THR A 434 -36.22 21.16 15.55
CA THR A 434 -37.38 20.52 16.17
C THR A 434 -37.24 19.01 16.03
N GLU A 435 -37.03 18.34 17.18
CA GLU A 435 -37.27 16.91 17.35
C GLU A 435 -38.72 16.61 17.00
N ASP A 436 -38.97 15.66 16.11
CA ASP A 436 -40.26 14.99 16.02
C ASP A 436 -40.06 13.54 15.58
N GLU A 437 -40.92 12.71 16.16
CA GLU A 437 -40.81 11.28 16.42
C GLU A 437 -40.93 10.39 15.16
N GLU A 438 -40.35 9.20 15.26
CA GLU A 438 -40.51 8.10 14.32
C GLU A 438 -41.97 7.59 14.32
N GLU A 439 -42.65 7.69 13.18
CA GLU A 439 -43.83 6.87 12.87
C GLU A 439 -43.48 5.89 11.74
N GLU A 440 -43.36 4.61 12.12
CA GLU A 440 -43.55 3.46 11.23
C GLU A 440 -45.01 3.44 10.77
N ASP A 441 -45.25 3.26 9.46
CA ASP A 441 -46.57 2.83 8.98
C ASP A 441 -46.45 1.81 7.84
N ASP A 442 -46.94 0.61 8.16
CA ASP A 442 -47.29 -0.49 7.28
C ASP A 442 -48.28 -0.06 6.18
N ILE A 443 -48.06 -0.48 4.93
CA ILE A 443 -49.20 -0.81 4.04
C ILE A 443 -48.93 -2.10 3.26
N ALA A 444 -49.83 -3.05 3.52
CA ALA A 444 -49.91 -4.38 2.96
C ALA A 444 -50.54 -4.45 1.55
N ALA A 445 -50.31 -5.61 0.94
CA ALA A 445 -51.01 -6.29 -0.15
C ALA A 445 -52.43 -5.80 -0.52
N ASP A 446 -52.69 -5.77 -1.85
CA ASP A 446 -53.94 -6.31 -2.38
C ASP A 446 -53.73 -7.07 -3.68
N THR A 447 -54.47 -8.17 -3.78
CA THR A 447 -54.52 -9.17 -4.85
C THR A 447 -55.78 -8.97 -5.69
N ALA A 448 -55.68 -9.16 -7.01
CA ALA A 448 -56.52 -10.10 -7.79
C ALA A 448 -56.63 -9.73 -9.28
N GLY A 449 -56.30 -10.71 -10.14
CA GLY A 449 -57.26 -11.21 -11.13
C GLY A 449 -57.11 -10.78 -12.59
N GLY A 450 -56.68 -11.72 -13.44
CA GLY A 450 -57.45 -12.08 -14.64
C GLY A 450 -56.81 -11.89 -16.03
N GLY A 451 -56.18 -12.95 -16.55
CA GLY A 451 -56.60 -13.63 -17.80
C GLY A 451 -56.26 -13.03 -19.19
N GLY A 452 -55.46 -13.79 -19.96
CA GLY A 452 -55.92 -14.36 -21.25
C GLY A 452 -55.29 -13.86 -22.57
N GLY A 453 -54.82 -14.83 -23.38
CA GLY A 453 -54.64 -14.79 -24.86
C GLY A 453 -53.28 -14.24 -25.33
N GLY A 454 -52.42 -15.01 -26.01
CA GLY A 454 -52.53 -15.40 -27.44
C GLY A 454 -51.90 -14.28 -28.29
N ASP A 455 -50.94 -14.43 -29.21
CA ASP A 455 -50.62 -15.47 -30.20
C ASP A 455 -49.14 -15.26 -30.61
N ASP A 456 -48.36 -16.32 -30.85
CA ASP A 456 -47.93 -16.81 -32.17
C ASP A 456 -46.90 -15.91 -32.88
N GLU A 457 -45.70 -16.46 -33.14
CA GLU A 457 -44.97 -16.39 -34.42
C GLU A 457 -43.60 -17.12 -34.30
N SER A 458 -43.60 -18.36 -34.79
CA SER A 458 -42.64 -18.84 -35.82
C SER A 458 -41.17 -19.10 -35.45
N LEU A 459 -40.87 -20.36 -35.10
CA LEU A 459 -39.59 -21.04 -35.44
C LEU A 459 -39.48 -21.21 -36.98
N PRO A 460 -38.26 -21.43 -37.50
CA PRO A 460 -38.02 -22.79 -38.00
C PRO A 460 -36.67 -23.38 -37.60
N ASP A 461 -36.75 -24.69 -37.38
CA ASP A 461 -35.67 -25.66 -37.27
C ASP A 461 -34.84 -25.75 -38.56
N LEU A 462 -33.54 -25.98 -38.42
CA LEU A 462 -32.69 -26.58 -39.45
C LEU A 462 -31.90 -27.73 -38.81
N ASP A 463 -32.49 -28.92 -38.88
CA ASP A 463 -31.78 -30.18 -38.98
C ASP A 463 -31.22 -30.31 -40.41
N GLY A 464 -30.04 -30.90 -40.58
CA GLY A 464 -29.56 -31.30 -41.91
C GLY A 464 -28.07 -31.61 -42.00
N ASP A 465 -27.79 -32.91 -41.84
CA ASP A 465 -26.84 -33.70 -42.64
C ASP A 465 -25.36 -33.78 -42.19
N GLU A 466 -25.11 -34.88 -41.48
CA GLU A 466 -23.93 -35.73 -41.60
C GLU A 466 -23.65 -36.06 -43.08
N ASP A 467 -22.39 -35.96 -43.51
CA ASP A 467 -21.86 -36.72 -44.64
C ASP A 467 -20.33 -36.91 -44.49
N ASP A 468 -19.99 -38.18 -44.22
CA ASP A 468 -18.90 -39.00 -44.77
C ASP A 468 -17.42 -38.54 -44.82
N MET A 469 -16.60 -39.49 -44.37
CA MET A 469 -15.13 -39.56 -44.38
C MET A 469 -14.51 -39.47 -45.80
N PRO A 470 -13.16 -39.41 -45.91
CA PRO A 470 -12.46 -40.70 -46.05
C PRO A 470 -11.13 -40.82 -45.29
N ASP A 471 -10.94 -42.05 -44.83
CA ASP A 471 -9.71 -42.84 -44.61
C ASP A 471 -8.41 -42.30 -45.22
N LEU A 472 -7.36 -42.26 -44.38
CA LEU A 472 -5.97 -42.36 -44.82
C LEU A 472 -5.26 -43.43 -43.99
N ASP A 473 -5.29 -44.64 -44.53
CA ASP A 473 -4.32 -45.70 -44.26
C ASP A 473 -2.93 -45.22 -44.72
N GLY A 474 -1.92 -45.49 -43.89
CA GLY A 474 -0.52 -45.20 -44.16
C GLY A 474 0.37 -46.14 -43.35
N ASP A 475 0.35 -47.41 -43.72
CA ASP A 475 1.38 -48.40 -43.40
C ASP A 475 2.68 -48.04 -44.12
N GLU A 476 3.78 -47.87 -43.40
CA GLU A 476 5.13 -48.23 -43.86
C GLU A 476 5.91 -48.85 -42.69
N ASP A 477 6.09 -50.17 -42.79
CA ASP A 477 7.03 -51.02 -42.05
C ASP A 477 8.49 -50.79 -42.52
N GLU A 478 9.43 -51.46 -41.83
CA GLU A 478 10.87 -51.65 -42.10
C GLU A 478 11.79 -50.65 -41.34
N ASP A 479 12.69 -51.03 -40.42
CA ASP A 479 13.48 -52.25 -40.25
C ASP A 479 13.89 -52.51 -38.79
N GLU A 480 14.00 -53.80 -38.45
CA GLU A 480 14.71 -54.37 -37.30
C GLU A 480 16.22 -54.10 -37.39
N ASP A 481 16.91 -53.93 -36.24
CA ASP A 481 18.17 -54.63 -35.96
C ASP A 481 18.72 -54.33 -34.55
N GLY A 482 18.81 -55.39 -33.73
CA GLY A 482 20.03 -55.69 -32.94
C GLY A 482 20.18 -55.11 -31.52
N MET A 483 19.60 -55.79 -30.52
CA MET A 483 20.21 -55.89 -29.18
C MET A 483 21.54 -56.67 -29.23
N PRO A 484 22.44 -56.46 -28.26
CA PRO A 484 22.75 -57.59 -27.40
C PRO A 484 22.83 -57.24 -25.90
N ASP A 485 22.26 -58.14 -25.11
CA ASP A 485 22.56 -58.39 -23.69
C ASP A 485 24.04 -58.76 -23.49
N LEU A 486 24.65 -58.31 -22.39
CA LEU A 486 25.79 -58.99 -21.79
C LEU A 486 25.62 -59.03 -20.26
N GLU A 487 25.73 -60.26 -19.78
CA GLU A 487 25.59 -60.77 -18.42
C GLU A 487 26.71 -60.35 -17.47
N ASP A 488 26.41 -60.43 -16.18
CA ASP A 488 27.34 -60.42 -15.05
C ASP A 488 28.43 -61.51 -15.15
N PRO A 489 29.54 -61.35 -14.41
CA PRO A 489 29.96 -62.46 -13.56
C PRO A 489 30.42 -62.06 -12.14
N ASP A 490 30.18 -63.02 -11.25
CA ASP A 490 30.38 -63.07 -9.80
C ASP A 490 31.84 -62.94 -9.27
N GLU A 491 31.89 -62.58 -7.98
CA GLU A 491 32.76 -63.01 -6.86
C GLU A 491 34.30 -63.13 -7.01
N ASP A 492 35.05 -62.42 -6.15
CA ASP A 492 35.77 -63.02 -5.00
C ASP A 492 36.75 -62.05 -4.32
N GLY A 493 36.75 -62.02 -2.97
CA GLY A 493 37.96 -61.74 -2.18
C GLY A 493 37.91 -60.63 -1.11
N MET A 494 37.40 -60.96 0.09
CA MET A 494 37.82 -60.30 1.36
C MET A 494 39.28 -60.66 1.71
N PRO A 495 39.97 -59.90 2.58
CA PRO A 495 39.94 -60.22 4.02
C PRO A 495 39.92 -59.04 5.00
N ASP A 496 39.11 -59.24 6.05
CA ASP A 496 39.23 -58.89 7.48
C ASP A 496 40.36 -57.98 7.99
N LEU A 497 39.99 -56.99 8.83
CA LEU A 497 40.68 -56.66 10.09
C LEU A 497 39.68 -56.09 11.13
N ASP A 498 39.36 -56.93 12.11
CA ASP A 498 39.25 -56.71 13.57
C ASP A 498 38.64 -55.41 14.16
N GLY A 499 37.60 -55.62 15.00
CA GLY A 499 36.99 -54.66 15.95
C GLY A 499 37.83 -54.41 17.22
N PRO A 500 37.27 -54.11 18.42
CA PRO A 500 35.87 -54.30 18.87
C PRO A 500 35.22 -53.13 19.66
N ASP A 501 33.91 -53.28 19.90
CA ASP A 501 33.05 -53.01 21.07
C ASP A 501 33.47 -52.03 22.20
N GLU A 502 32.50 -51.22 22.66
CA GLU A 502 32.13 -50.89 24.06
C GLU A 502 31.03 -49.80 24.00
N GLU A 503 29.76 -50.12 24.26
CA GLU A 503 29.04 -50.13 25.56
C GLU A 503 28.61 -48.74 26.07
N GLU A 504 27.41 -48.76 26.64
CA GLU A 504 26.60 -47.68 27.21
C GLU A 504 27.34 -46.96 28.36
N ASP A 505 27.01 -45.68 28.62
CA ASP A 505 26.71 -45.24 29.99
C ASP A 505 26.18 -43.79 30.03
N GLU A 506 25.13 -43.65 30.84
CA GLU A 506 24.56 -42.43 31.39
C GLU A 506 25.57 -41.80 32.37
N GLU A 507 25.80 -40.48 32.33
CA GLU A 507 26.20 -39.76 33.56
C GLU A 507 25.54 -38.37 33.62
N GLU A 508 24.76 -38.22 34.68
CA GLU A 508 24.32 -37.00 35.33
C GLU A 508 25.54 -36.24 35.89
N GLU A 509 25.55 -34.91 35.80
CA GLU A 509 26.22 -34.07 36.80
C GLU A 509 25.24 -32.95 37.21
N GLU A 510 24.64 -33.14 38.39
CA GLU A 510 24.20 -32.08 39.30
C GLU A 510 25.39 -31.57 40.14
N GLU A 511 25.11 -30.56 40.96
CA GLU A 511 25.93 -29.83 41.96
C GLU A 511 26.48 -28.48 41.47
N GLU A 512 26.28 -27.34 42.15
CA GLU A 512 25.61 -27.01 43.43
C GLU A 512 25.42 -25.47 43.50
N ASP A 513 24.27 -25.05 44.05
CA ASP A 513 23.99 -23.96 45.00
C ASP A 513 24.78 -22.62 44.97
N ASP A 514 24.10 -21.47 45.00
CA ASP A 514 23.58 -20.87 46.26
C ASP A 514 22.87 -19.49 46.07
N GLU A 515 21.92 -19.23 46.99
CA GLU A 515 21.38 -17.95 47.49
C GLU A 515 20.26 -17.14 46.75
N SER A 516 19.01 -17.44 47.19
CA SER A 516 18.00 -16.58 47.87
C SER A 516 17.49 -15.27 47.22
N GLU A 517 16.18 -15.24 46.86
CA GLU A 517 15.05 -14.58 47.56
C GLU A 517 15.00 -13.04 47.43
N ASP A 518 14.02 -12.50 46.68
CA ASP A 518 12.80 -11.96 47.30
C ASP A 518 11.79 -11.39 46.29
N ASP A 519 10.52 -11.59 46.68
CA ASP A 519 9.25 -11.29 46.02
C ASP A 519 9.05 -9.82 45.57
N MET A 520 8.45 -9.65 44.38
CA MET A 520 7.65 -8.46 44.05
C MET A 520 6.20 -8.85 43.74
N PRO A 521 5.21 -8.40 44.54
CA PRO A 521 3.80 -8.42 44.17
C PRO A 521 3.36 -7.11 43.45
N PRO A 522 2.18 -7.12 42.79
CA PRO A 522 1.87 -6.26 41.65
C PRO A 522 1.17 -4.93 42.00
N LEU A 523 1.12 -4.07 40.98
CA LEU A 523 0.57 -2.72 40.91
C LEU A 523 -0.96 -2.69 41.11
N GLU A 524 -1.45 -1.72 41.90
CA GLU A 524 -2.85 -1.27 41.96
C GLU A 524 -2.94 0.24 41.60
N ASP A 525 -4.06 0.59 40.98
CA ASP A 525 -4.44 1.87 40.34
C ASP A 525 -4.41 3.11 41.26
N PRO A 526 -4.26 4.34 40.72
CA PRO A 526 -4.48 5.57 41.46
C PRO A 526 -5.81 6.24 41.08
N ASP A 527 -6.71 6.31 42.05
CA ASP A 527 -7.75 7.33 42.13
C ASP A 527 -7.65 8.05 43.48
N GLU A 528 -8.04 9.34 43.48
CA GLU A 528 -8.14 10.30 44.61
C GLU A 528 -6.91 11.17 44.95
N ALA A 529 -6.98 12.41 44.45
CA ALA A 529 -6.51 13.65 45.11
C ALA A 529 -7.29 13.86 46.46
N PRO A 530 -6.91 14.75 47.42
CA PRO A 530 -6.46 16.13 47.17
C PRO A 530 -5.61 16.86 48.24
N THR A 531 -5.38 18.15 47.95
CA THR A 531 -5.13 19.33 48.84
C THR A 531 -3.72 19.75 49.27
N ALA A 532 -3.32 20.87 48.66
CA ALA A 532 -2.88 22.15 49.26
C ALA A 532 -1.77 22.16 50.33
N GLU A 533 -0.66 22.87 50.02
CA GLU A 533 -0.32 24.10 50.74
C GLU A 533 0.77 24.91 50.01
N THR A 534 0.61 26.22 50.13
CA THR A 534 1.34 27.35 49.55
C THR A 534 2.74 27.53 50.15
N VAL A 535 3.78 27.82 49.34
CA VAL A 535 4.86 28.73 49.74
C VAL A 535 5.41 29.51 48.53
N ASP A 536 5.29 30.82 48.66
CA ASP A 536 5.87 31.94 47.92
C ASP A 536 7.42 31.93 47.94
N ASN A 537 8.06 32.17 46.79
CA ASN A 537 9.29 32.95 46.76
C ASN A 537 9.62 33.51 45.37
N SER A 538 9.48 34.83 45.28
CA SER A 538 10.00 35.69 44.21
C SER A 538 11.54 35.72 44.13
N PRO A 539 12.13 36.16 43.00
CA PRO A 539 13.51 35.87 42.63
C PRO A 539 14.52 36.90 43.15
N LYS A 540 15.78 36.46 43.37
CA LYS A 540 16.92 37.36 43.56
C LYS A 540 17.80 37.38 42.32
N LEU A 541 17.92 38.59 41.77
CA LEU A 541 19.01 39.07 40.94
C LEU A 541 20.36 38.87 41.63
N GLU A 542 21.38 38.46 40.88
CA GLU A 542 22.75 38.97 41.05
C GLU A 542 23.52 38.84 39.72
N GLU A 543 24.21 39.94 39.40
CA GLU A 543 25.05 40.20 38.23
C GLU A 543 26.44 39.54 38.34
N ILE A 544 27.23 39.69 37.26
CA ILE A 544 28.70 39.58 37.14
C ILE A 544 29.16 38.15 36.75
N ASP A 545 29.87 37.87 35.66
CA ASP A 545 30.76 38.62 34.73
C ASP A 545 30.63 38.09 33.29
#